data_AF-A0AAU2AFS4-F1
#
_entry.id   AF-A0AAU2AFS4-F1
#
_cell.length_a   1.000
_cell.length_b   1.000
_cell.length_c   1.000
_cell.angle_alpha   90.00
_cell.angle_beta   90.00
_cell.angle_gamma   90.00
#
_symmetry.space_group_name_H-M   'P 1'
#
loop_
_entity.id
_entity.type
_entity.pdbx_description
1 polymer ?
#
loop_
_entity_poly.entity_id
_entity_poly.type
_entity_poly.pdbx_seq_one_letter_code
_entity_poly.pdbx_strand_id
1 'polypeptide(L)'
;MRAATSAAVFLCLTTVLVHVLLVFLHVAPPNPLSQQYSRQVNAWVFPLFEQNWRLFAPDPESVNRQISARTTHTAPDGTVQVSGWFELTAVDSSAVKHNVFPSHTAQNMLRRAWSSYLEHHGGDDRPRSQRALMIQRYLTNIASERVAGRRGGSFEAIQLRVVTVPIAAPAPAGGTGVAAVAPGAADTRYLPWWKVEADSHGN
;
A
#
# COMPACT_ATOMS: atom_id res chain seq x y z
N MET A 1 -29.31 -19.31 27.69
CA MET A 1 -28.74 -19.77 26.39
C MET A 1 -29.64 -19.40 25.20
N ARG A 2 -30.91 -19.83 25.14
CA ARG A 2 -31.81 -19.51 23.99
C ARG A 2 -31.94 -18.03 23.65
N ALA A 3 -32.13 -17.15 24.64
CA ALA A 3 -32.26 -15.71 24.41
C ALA A 3 -30.98 -15.07 23.81
N ALA A 4 -29.80 -15.50 24.26
CA ALA A 4 -28.53 -15.03 23.72
C ALA A 4 -28.33 -15.50 22.28
N THR A 5 -28.71 -16.76 21.98
CA THR A 5 -28.68 -17.29 20.61
C THR A 5 -29.65 -16.52 19.70
N SER A 6 -30.88 -16.27 20.14
CA SER A 6 -31.86 -15.48 19.38
C SER A 6 -31.38 -14.05 19.11
N ALA A 7 -30.78 -13.40 20.12
CA ALA A 7 -30.21 -12.07 19.95
C ALA A 7 -29.04 -12.05 18.95
N ALA A 8 -28.14 -13.04 19.03
CA ALA A 8 -27.04 -13.18 18.08
C ALA A 8 -27.54 -13.41 16.64
N VAL A 9 -28.52 -14.29 16.46
CA VAL A 9 -29.13 -14.56 15.14
C VAL A 9 -29.79 -13.29 14.58
N PHE A 10 -30.55 -12.56 15.41
CA PHE A 10 -31.19 -11.31 14.99
C PHE A 10 -30.16 -10.26 14.56
N LEU A 11 -29.08 -10.10 15.34
CA LEU A 11 -27.98 -9.20 15.00
C LEU A 11 -27.35 -9.57 13.65
N CYS A 12 -26.99 -10.84 13.46
CA CYS A 12 -26.40 -11.33 12.22
C CYS A 12 -27.31 -11.09 11.01
N LEU A 13 -28.60 -11.42 11.11
CA LEU A 13 -29.57 -11.19 10.04
C LEU A 13 -29.70 -9.71 9.71
N THR A 14 -29.77 -8.85 10.72
CA THR A 14 -29.84 -7.39 10.53
C THR A 14 -28.59 -6.87 9.83
N THR A 15 -27.40 -7.30 10.24
CA THR A 15 -26.13 -6.91 9.60
C THR A 15 -26.08 -7.36 8.13
N VAL A 16 -26.51 -8.60 7.83
CA VAL A 16 -26.56 -9.11 6.45
C VAL A 16 -27.52 -8.28 5.60
N LEU A 17 -28.71 -7.98 6.10
CA LEU A 17 -29.68 -7.15 5.37
C LEU A 17 -29.15 -5.74 5.08
N VAL A 18 -28.54 -5.10 6.09
CA VAL A 18 -27.90 -3.78 5.93
C VAL A 18 -26.78 -3.84 4.90
N HIS A 19 -25.93 -4.87 4.97
CA HIS A 19 -24.84 -5.05 4.01
C HIS A 19 -25.36 -5.18 2.57
N VAL A 20 -26.34 -6.05 2.33
CA VAL A 20 -26.93 -6.26 1.00
C VAL A 20 -27.56 -4.97 0.48
N LEU A 21 -28.27 -4.22 1.34
CA LEU A 21 -28.86 -2.93 0.96
C LEU A 21 -27.79 -1.90 0.55
N LEU A 22 -26.73 -1.76 1.34
CA LEU A 22 -25.67 -0.78 1.06
C LEU A 22 -24.88 -1.15 -0.21
N VAL A 23 -24.60 -2.44 -0.43
CA VAL A 23 -23.97 -2.92 -1.66
C VAL A 23 -24.89 -2.69 -2.86
N PHE A 24 -26.20 -2.95 -2.72
CA PHE A 24 -27.18 -2.65 -3.76
C PHE A 24 -27.19 -1.15 -4.11
N LEU A 25 -27.26 -0.26 -3.12
CA LEU A 25 -27.23 1.19 -3.34
C LEU A 25 -25.94 1.67 -4.03
N HIS A 26 -24.82 0.97 -3.80
CA HIS A 26 -23.53 1.27 -4.42
C HIS A 26 -23.45 0.86 -5.90
N VAL A 27 -24.04 -0.28 -6.26
CA VAL A 27 -23.97 -0.85 -7.63
C VAL A 27 -25.16 -0.42 -8.50
N ALA A 28 -26.29 -0.06 -7.88
CA ALA A 28 -27.49 0.39 -8.59
C ALA A 28 -27.22 1.68 -9.38
N PRO A 29 -27.99 1.93 -10.47
CA PRO A 29 -27.96 3.20 -11.17
C PRO A 29 -28.17 4.40 -10.22
N PRO A 30 -27.64 5.59 -10.54
CA PRO A 30 -27.75 6.77 -9.70
C PRO A 30 -29.20 7.04 -9.30
N ASN A 31 -29.47 7.08 -8.00
CA ASN A 31 -30.80 7.31 -7.45
C ASN A 31 -30.71 8.29 -6.26
N PRO A 32 -31.81 8.98 -5.89
CA PRO A 32 -31.77 9.99 -4.84
C PRO A 32 -31.25 9.46 -3.49
N LEU A 33 -31.57 8.21 -3.15
CA LEU A 33 -31.12 7.59 -1.90
C LEU A 33 -29.61 7.31 -1.91
N SER A 34 -29.05 6.76 -3.00
CA SER A 34 -27.61 6.52 -3.10
C SER A 34 -26.82 7.83 -3.12
N GLN A 35 -27.36 8.90 -3.70
CA GLN A 35 -26.73 10.23 -3.66
C GLN A 35 -26.76 10.83 -2.25
N GLN A 36 -27.93 10.82 -1.60
CA GLN A 36 -28.11 11.39 -0.26
C GLN A 36 -27.24 10.70 0.80
N TYR A 37 -27.12 9.38 0.72
CA TYR A 37 -26.34 8.56 1.68
C TYR A 37 -24.98 8.12 1.14
N SER A 38 -24.49 8.77 0.08
CA SER A 38 -23.24 8.40 -0.62
C SER A 38 -22.05 8.26 0.33
N ARG A 39 -21.92 9.14 1.33
CA ARG A 39 -20.84 9.08 2.32
C ARG A 39 -20.91 7.79 3.15
N GLN A 40 -22.08 7.42 3.64
CA GLN A 40 -22.29 6.23 4.47
C GLN A 40 -22.12 4.95 3.66
N VAL A 41 -22.68 4.92 2.44
CA VAL A 41 -22.50 3.81 1.50
C VAL A 41 -21.01 3.61 1.20
N ASN A 42 -20.31 4.67 0.82
CA ASN A 42 -18.87 4.61 0.51
C ASN A 42 -18.02 4.19 1.72
N ALA A 43 -18.35 4.67 2.92
CA ALA A 43 -17.65 4.31 4.15
C ALA A 43 -17.84 2.84 4.54
N TRP A 44 -18.98 2.22 4.20
CA TRP A 44 -19.23 0.79 4.42
C TRP A 44 -18.60 -0.08 3.34
N VAL A 45 -18.66 0.35 2.07
CA VAL A 45 -18.26 -0.46 0.91
C VAL A 45 -16.75 -0.42 0.69
N PHE A 46 -16.13 0.76 0.62
CA PHE A 46 -14.72 0.88 0.20
C PHE A 46 -13.66 0.27 1.13
N PRO A 47 -13.90 0.04 2.44
CA PRO A 47 -12.97 -0.74 3.26
C PRO A 47 -12.85 -2.20 2.82
N LEU A 48 -13.93 -2.77 2.24
CA LEU A 48 -14.02 -4.18 1.88
C LEU A 48 -13.94 -4.42 0.37
N PHE A 49 -14.48 -3.50 -0.43
CA PHE A 49 -14.58 -3.59 -1.89
C PHE A 49 -13.95 -2.37 -2.55
N GLU A 50 -12.62 -2.38 -2.65
CA GLU A 50 -11.92 -1.40 -3.48
C GLU A 50 -12.16 -1.70 -4.97
N GLN A 51 -12.72 -0.74 -5.71
CA GLN A 51 -12.91 -0.86 -7.16
C GLN A 51 -11.63 -0.48 -7.90
N ASN A 52 -10.79 -1.47 -8.20
CA ASN A 52 -9.58 -1.28 -9.00
C ASN A 52 -9.64 -2.15 -10.27
N TRP A 53 -9.96 -1.52 -11.40
CA TRP A 53 -10.09 -2.18 -12.70
C TRP A 53 -8.75 -2.42 -13.42
N ARG A 54 -7.61 -2.08 -12.80
CA ARG A 54 -6.28 -2.21 -13.43
C ARG A 54 -5.90 -3.65 -13.79
N LEU A 55 -6.53 -4.66 -13.19
CA LEU A 55 -6.34 -6.07 -13.59
C LEU A 55 -6.87 -6.35 -15.01
N PHE A 56 -7.85 -5.58 -15.46
CA PHE A 56 -8.44 -5.69 -16.80
C PHE A 56 -8.05 -4.50 -17.69
N ALA A 57 -7.04 -3.72 -17.30
CA ALA A 57 -6.47 -2.74 -18.21
C ALA A 57 -5.89 -3.48 -19.43
N PRO A 58 -5.91 -2.87 -20.63
CA PRO A 58 -5.28 -3.46 -21.82
C PRO A 58 -3.81 -3.85 -21.60
N ASP A 59 -3.13 -3.13 -20.71
CA ASP A 59 -1.78 -3.43 -20.23
C ASP A 59 -1.81 -3.54 -18.69
N PRO A 60 -1.90 -4.76 -18.11
CA PRO A 60 -1.89 -4.95 -16.67
C PRO A 60 -0.53 -4.59 -16.06
N GLU A 61 -0.48 -4.44 -14.74
CA GLU A 61 0.78 -4.14 -14.06
C GLU A 61 1.81 -5.28 -14.23
N SER A 62 2.75 -5.07 -15.14
CA SER A 62 3.74 -6.05 -15.60
C SER A 62 5.10 -5.84 -14.94
N VAL A 63 5.13 -5.33 -13.70
CA VAL A 63 6.39 -5.04 -12.99
C VAL A 63 6.33 -5.45 -11.52
N ASN A 64 7.46 -5.93 -11.01
CA ASN A 64 7.70 -6.12 -9.58
C ASN A 64 8.44 -4.92 -9.02
N ARG A 65 8.04 -4.44 -7.84
CA ARG A 65 8.70 -3.30 -7.18
C ARG A 65 9.27 -3.70 -5.82
N GLN A 66 10.56 -3.49 -5.66
CA GLN A 66 11.27 -3.65 -4.40
C GLN A 66 11.55 -2.28 -3.82
N ILE A 67 11.05 -2.01 -2.62
CA ILE A 67 11.26 -0.76 -1.91
C ILE A 67 12.20 -1.04 -0.74
N SER A 68 13.31 -0.33 -0.73
CA SER A 68 14.31 -0.35 0.33
C SER A 68 14.43 1.04 0.96
N ALA A 69 14.85 1.09 2.22
CA ALA A 69 15.13 2.34 2.91
C ALA A 69 16.53 2.35 3.54
N ARG A 70 17.12 3.53 3.65
CA ARG A 70 18.30 3.77 4.49
C ARG A 70 18.10 5.05 5.27
N THR A 71 18.85 5.19 6.35
CA THR A 71 18.67 6.24 7.35
C THR A 71 19.97 6.99 7.61
N THR A 72 19.86 8.23 8.10
CA THR A 72 20.98 8.98 8.63
C THR A 72 20.85 9.18 10.14
N HIS A 73 21.97 9.10 10.84
CA HIS A 73 22.08 9.37 12.26
C HIS A 73 23.35 10.17 12.52
N THR A 74 23.27 11.22 13.33
CA THR A 74 24.43 11.99 13.77
C THR A 74 25.03 11.35 15.03
N ALA A 75 26.26 10.85 14.94
CA ALA A 75 26.99 10.30 16.07
C ALA A 75 27.37 11.39 17.10
N PRO A 76 27.72 11.01 18.35
CA PRO A 76 28.07 11.98 19.40
C PRO A 76 29.25 12.89 19.06
N ASP A 77 30.10 12.47 18.13
CA ASP A 77 31.22 13.24 17.58
C ASP A 77 30.82 14.24 16.48
N GLY A 78 29.51 14.34 16.17
CA GLY A 78 28.96 15.19 15.12
C GLY A 78 29.04 14.60 13.72
N THR A 79 29.53 13.36 13.55
CA THR A 79 29.63 12.73 12.23
C THR A 79 28.28 12.18 11.77
N VAL A 80 27.87 12.50 10.54
CA VAL A 80 26.64 11.94 9.94
C VAL A 80 26.95 10.56 9.37
N GLN A 81 26.33 9.54 9.96
CA GLN A 81 26.45 8.15 9.52
C GLN A 81 25.23 7.74 8.71
N VAL A 82 25.47 7.14 7.54
CA VAL A 82 24.43 6.62 6.66
C VAL A 82 24.37 5.10 6.80
N SER A 83 23.20 4.56 7.10
CA SER A 83 23.01 3.12 7.22
C SER A 83 22.99 2.41 5.86
N GLY A 84 23.20 1.09 5.86
CA GLY A 84 22.99 0.27 4.68
C GLY A 84 21.50 0.14 4.34
N TRP A 85 21.18 -0.24 3.09
CA TRP A 85 19.81 -0.45 2.65
C TRP A 85 19.09 -1.54 3.47
N PHE A 86 17.82 -1.29 3.78
CA PHE A 86 16.90 -2.16 4.49
C PHE A 86 15.71 -2.46 3.58
N GLU A 87 15.42 -3.74 3.32
CA GLU A 87 14.37 -4.13 2.38
C GLU A 87 12.97 -4.09 3.02
N LEU A 88 12.22 -3.00 2.79
CA LEU A 88 10.86 -2.82 3.32
C LEU A 88 9.87 -3.82 2.71
N THR A 89 9.99 -4.09 1.40
CA THR A 89 9.13 -5.06 0.70
C THR A 89 9.34 -6.48 1.23
N ALA A 90 10.55 -6.82 1.68
CA ALA A 90 10.84 -8.15 2.22
C ALA A 90 10.12 -8.40 3.56
N VAL A 91 9.98 -7.35 4.40
CA VAL A 91 9.21 -7.40 5.65
C VAL A 91 7.77 -7.82 5.35
N ASP A 92 7.10 -7.09 4.44
CA ASP A 92 5.72 -7.37 4.03
C ASP A 92 5.55 -8.75 3.41
N SER A 93 6.44 -9.08 2.47
CA SER A 93 6.38 -10.35 1.74
C SER A 93 6.53 -11.54 2.69
N SER A 94 7.39 -11.42 3.71
CA SER A 94 7.59 -12.49 4.71
C SER A 94 6.37 -12.71 5.61
N ALA A 95 5.61 -11.64 5.91
CA ALA A 95 4.37 -11.74 6.70
C ALA A 95 3.19 -12.31 5.89
N VAL A 96 3.27 -12.23 4.56
CA VAL A 96 2.28 -12.80 3.63
C VAL A 96 2.60 -14.24 3.26
N LYS A 97 3.88 -14.55 3.05
CA LYS A 97 4.31 -15.87 2.57
C LYS A 97 3.91 -16.97 3.57
N HIS A 98 3.27 -18.02 3.06
CA HIS A 98 2.77 -19.16 3.84
C HIS A 98 1.71 -18.83 4.91
N ASN A 99 1.14 -17.62 4.89
CA ASN A 99 0.03 -17.25 5.74
C ASN A 99 -1.30 -17.42 4.98
N VAL A 100 -2.21 -18.24 5.52
CA VAL A 100 -3.52 -18.50 4.90
C VAL A 100 -4.42 -17.26 4.96
N PHE A 101 -4.24 -16.41 5.98
CA PHE A 101 -5.03 -15.19 6.18
C PHE A 101 -4.11 -14.01 6.52
N PRO A 102 -3.31 -13.51 5.56
CA PRO A 102 -2.40 -12.41 5.83
C PRO A 102 -3.17 -11.10 6.05
N SER A 103 -2.64 -10.21 6.88
CA SER A 103 -3.28 -8.92 7.11
C SER A 103 -3.25 -8.04 5.86
N HIS A 104 -4.31 -7.24 5.65
CA HIS A 104 -4.33 -6.27 4.56
C HIS A 104 -3.19 -5.24 4.68
N THR A 105 -2.75 -4.94 5.90
CA THR A 105 -1.61 -4.05 6.16
C THR A 105 -0.34 -4.60 5.53
N ALA A 106 -0.01 -5.88 5.79
CA ALA A 106 1.16 -6.54 5.20
C ALA A 106 1.06 -6.67 3.68
N GLN A 107 -0.15 -6.90 3.15
CA GLN A 107 -0.34 -7.08 1.71
C GLN A 107 -0.30 -5.76 0.91
N ASN A 108 -0.86 -4.68 1.47
CA ASN A 108 -1.28 -3.53 0.67
C ASN A 108 -0.75 -2.19 1.14
N MET A 109 -0.35 -2.02 2.40
CA MET A 109 -0.06 -0.69 2.95
C MET A 109 1.06 0.03 2.19
N LEU A 110 2.24 -0.59 2.10
CA LEU A 110 3.39 -0.01 1.40
C LEU A 110 3.13 0.12 -0.11
N ARG A 111 2.54 -0.91 -0.71
CA ARG A 111 2.22 -0.94 -2.14
C ARG A 111 1.28 0.22 -2.52
N ARG A 112 0.19 0.41 -1.76
CA ARG A 112 -0.79 1.48 -2.01
C ARG A 112 -0.21 2.85 -1.71
N ALA A 113 0.58 3.00 -0.64
CA ALA A 113 1.29 4.25 -0.35
C ALA A 113 2.21 4.66 -1.50
N TRP A 114 2.96 3.72 -2.06
CA TRP A 114 3.81 3.96 -3.23
C TRP A 114 3.00 4.32 -4.49
N SER A 115 1.92 3.57 -4.79
CA SER A 115 1.06 3.88 -5.95
C SER A 115 0.45 5.30 -5.84
N SER A 116 -0.04 5.68 -4.67
CA SER A 116 -0.56 7.03 -4.43
C SER A 116 0.54 8.10 -4.53
N TYR A 117 1.77 7.78 -4.09
CA TYR A 117 2.90 8.69 -4.19
C TYR A 117 3.21 9.02 -5.66
N LEU A 118 3.30 8.00 -6.51
CA LEU A 118 3.52 8.15 -7.96
C LEU A 118 2.42 8.98 -8.62
N GLU A 119 1.16 8.74 -8.28
CA GLU A 119 0.02 9.47 -8.84
C GLU A 119 0.09 10.98 -8.55
N HIS A 120 0.59 11.37 -7.37
CA HIS A 120 0.58 12.77 -6.94
C HIS A 120 1.91 13.51 -7.14
N HIS A 121 3.04 12.79 -7.28
CA HIS A 121 4.37 13.39 -7.48
C HIS A 121 4.90 13.25 -8.92
N GLY A 122 4.34 12.33 -9.72
CA GLY A 122 4.84 12.09 -11.07
C GLY A 122 6.30 11.64 -11.08
N GLY A 123 7.13 12.27 -11.91
CA GLY A 123 8.53 11.90 -12.12
C GLY A 123 9.58 12.72 -11.36
N ASP A 124 9.22 13.89 -10.79
CA ASP A 124 10.20 14.83 -10.23
C ASP A 124 10.20 14.91 -8.70
N ASP A 125 9.43 14.05 -8.03
CA ASP A 125 9.37 13.89 -6.57
C ASP A 125 9.00 15.16 -5.80
N ARG A 126 8.44 16.17 -6.48
CA ARG A 126 8.04 17.44 -5.86
C ARG A 126 6.57 17.44 -5.46
N PRO A 127 6.24 17.69 -4.18
CA PRO A 127 4.86 17.79 -3.74
C PRO A 127 4.26 19.12 -4.20
N ARG A 128 3.33 19.10 -5.15
CA ARG A 128 2.65 20.28 -5.69
C ARG A 128 1.29 20.58 -5.04
N SER A 129 0.85 19.76 -4.08
CA SER A 129 -0.44 19.90 -3.41
C SER A 129 -0.39 19.44 -1.96
N GLN A 130 -1.35 19.87 -1.15
CA GLN A 130 -1.52 19.37 0.23
C GLN A 130 -1.71 17.85 0.26
N ARG A 131 -2.43 17.31 -0.73
CA ARG A 131 -2.62 15.87 -0.91
C ARG A 131 -1.29 15.15 -1.18
N ALA A 132 -0.42 15.72 -2.02
CA ALA A 132 0.92 15.18 -2.29
C ALA A 132 1.79 15.18 -1.03
N LEU A 133 1.82 16.29 -0.27
CA LEU A 133 2.53 16.37 1.01
C LEU A 133 2.06 15.31 2.01
N MET A 134 0.75 15.14 2.15
CA MET A 134 0.17 14.13 3.03
C MET A 134 0.56 12.71 2.62
N ILE A 135 0.56 12.39 1.33
CA ILE A 135 0.96 11.08 0.82
C ILE A 135 2.46 10.84 1.01
N GLN A 136 3.30 11.84 0.77
CA GLN A 136 4.72 11.78 1.06
C GLN A 136 4.93 11.47 2.54
N ARG A 137 4.28 12.23 3.43
CA ARG A 137 4.36 12.01 4.87
C ARG A 137 3.92 10.61 5.28
N TYR A 138 2.81 10.13 4.71
CA TYR A 138 2.31 8.78 4.95
C TYR A 138 3.33 7.71 4.55
N LEU A 139 3.94 7.83 3.36
CA LEU A 139 4.98 6.90 2.90
C LEU A 139 6.23 6.96 3.79
N THR A 140 6.67 8.16 4.19
CA THR A 140 7.77 8.36 5.13
C THR A 140 7.48 7.65 6.47
N ASN A 141 6.28 7.85 7.04
CA ASN A 141 5.91 7.24 8.32
C ASN A 141 5.92 5.71 8.25
N ILE A 142 5.36 5.11 7.18
CA ILE A 142 5.41 3.64 6.97
C ILE A 142 6.84 3.13 6.93
N ALA A 143 7.70 3.81 6.16
CA ALA A 143 9.09 3.41 6.02
C ALA A 143 9.84 3.53 7.36
N SER A 144 9.63 4.64 8.07
CA SER A 144 10.26 4.90 9.36
C SER A 144 9.82 3.89 10.42
N GLU A 145 8.52 3.62 10.55
CA GLU A 145 7.97 2.65 11.51
C GLU A 145 8.57 1.26 11.31
N ARG A 146 8.70 0.82 10.05
CA ARG A 146 9.27 -0.48 9.73
C ARG A 146 10.76 -0.57 9.99
N VAL A 147 11.52 0.49 9.69
CA VAL A 147 12.94 0.54 10.01
C VAL A 147 13.13 0.52 11.52
N ALA A 148 12.39 1.35 12.27
CA ALA A 148 12.45 1.41 13.73
C ALA A 148 12.06 0.06 14.37
N GLY A 149 10.98 -0.57 13.90
CA GLY A 149 10.51 -1.86 14.43
C GLY A 149 11.47 -3.03 14.19
N ARG A 150 12.39 -2.94 13.21
CA ARG A 150 13.31 -4.04 12.88
C ARG A 150 14.77 -3.79 13.28
N ARG A 151 15.26 -2.55 13.14
CA ARG A 151 16.64 -2.17 13.48
C ARG A 151 16.75 -1.50 14.85
N GLY A 152 15.64 -0.98 15.40
CA GLY A 152 15.66 -0.13 16.58
C GLY A 152 16.34 1.22 16.31
N GLY A 153 16.38 2.05 17.36
CA GLY A 153 17.06 3.35 17.33
C GLY A 153 16.28 4.47 16.63
N SER A 154 16.72 5.70 16.89
CA SER A 154 16.23 6.91 16.21
C SER A 154 17.13 7.27 15.03
N PHE A 155 16.55 7.98 14.07
CA PHE A 155 17.26 8.53 12.91
C PHE A 155 16.60 9.83 12.49
N GLU A 156 17.39 10.71 11.89
CA GLU A 156 16.98 12.08 11.59
C GLU A 156 16.34 12.20 10.20
N ALA A 157 16.78 11.36 9.26
CA ALA A 157 16.24 11.33 7.92
C ALA A 157 16.24 9.91 7.37
N ILE A 158 15.37 9.70 6.39
CA ILE A 158 15.21 8.45 5.65
C ILE A 158 15.23 8.73 4.15
N GLN A 159 15.84 7.81 3.41
CA GLN A 159 15.81 7.79 1.96
C GLN A 159 15.26 6.47 1.49
N LEU A 160 14.35 6.50 0.52
CA LEU A 160 13.81 5.32 -0.12
C LEU A 160 14.46 5.12 -1.49
N ARG A 161 14.63 3.84 -1.84
CA ARG A 161 14.99 3.39 -3.18
C ARG A 161 13.91 2.43 -3.65
N VAL A 162 13.45 2.63 -4.88
CA VAL A 162 12.49 1.74 -5.53
C VAL A 162 13.17 1.13 -6.75
N VAL A 163 13.31 -0.19 -6.76
CA VAL A 163 13.79 -0.96 -7.90
C VAL A 163 12.57 -1.60 -8.57
N THR A 164 12.30 -1.21 -9.82
CA THR A 164 11.20 -1.72 -10.63
C THR A 164 11.75 -2.70 -11.65
N VAL A 165 11.36 -3.96 -11.55
CA VAL A 165 11.81 -5.05 -12.42
C VAL A 165 10.65 -5.48 -13.32
N PRO A 166 10.76 -5.35 -14.65
CA PRO A 166 9.76 -5.87 -15.57
C PRO A 166 9.54 -7.38 -15.41
N ILE A 167 8.29 -7.79 -15.51
CA ILE A 167 7.88 -9.20 -15.56
C ILE A 167 7.88 -9.63 -17.02
N ALA A 168 8.58 -10.73 -17.30
CA ALA A 168 8.62 -11.30 -18.64
C ALA A 168 7.21 -11.69 -19.11
N ALA A 169 6.87 -11.34 -20.36
CA ALA A 169 5.63 -11.77 -20.97
C ALA A 169 5.62 -13.30 -21.10
N PRO A 170 4.50 -13.98 -20.82
CA PRO A 170 4.38 -15.41 -21.04
C PRO A 170 4.53 -15.73 -22.54
N ALA A 171 5.12 -16.88 -22.85
CA ALA A 171 5.23 -17.35 -24.23
C ALA A 171 3.82 -17.56 -24.84
N PRO A 172 3.60 -17.22 -26.13
CA PRO A 172 2.30 -17.39 -26.77
C PRO A 172 1.90 -18.87 -26.78
N ALA A 173 0.68 -19.16 -26.34
CA ALA A 173 0.13 -20.51 -26.37
C ALA A 173 -0.09 -20.95 -27.83
N GLY A 174 0.73 -21.89 -28.32
CA GLY A 174 0.55 -22.53 -29.62
C GLY A 174 1.68 -22.35 -30.65
N GLY A 175 2.80 -21.69 -30.31
CA GLY A 175 3.96 -21.57 -31.20
C GLY A 175 5.10 -22.50 -30.79
N THR A 176 5.63 -23.29 -31.74
CA THR A 176 6.91 -23.97 -31.59
C THR A 176 8.02 -22.96 -31.31
N GLY A 177 8.52 -22.92 -30.07
CA GLY A 177 9.88 -22.45 -29.76
C GLY A 177 10.14 -20.95 -29.75
N VAL A 178 9.15 -20.08 -29.49
CA VAL A 178 9.47 -18.67 -29.15
C VAL A 178 9.65 -18.57 -27.64
N ALA A 179 10.91 -18.50 -27.20
CA ALA A 179 11.27 -18.33 -25.79
C ALA A 179 10.61 -17.07 -25.20
N ALA A 180 10.29 -17.11 -23.90
CA ALA A 180 9.80 -15.94 -23.18
C ALA A 180 10.74 -14.75 -23.42
N VAL A 181 10.17 -13.60 -23.77
CA VAL A 181 10.95 -12.37 -23.99
C VAL A 181 11.65 -12.04 -22.67
N ALA A 182 12.97 -11.88 -22.70
CA ALA A 182 13.75 -11.55 -21.51
C ALA A 182 13.18 -10.27 -20.86
N PRO A 183 13.07 -10.24 -19.53
CA PRO A 183 12.56 -9.05 -18.85
C PRO A 183 13.45 -7.85 -19.19
N GLY A 184 12.83 -6.68 -19.37
CA GLY A 184 13.55 -5.43 -19.61
C GLY A 184 14.49 -5.07 -18.45
N ALA A 185 15.37 -4.09 -18.68
CA ALA A 185 16.27 -3.61 -17.64
C ALA A 185 15.48 -3.08 -16.43
N ALA A 186 15.99 -3.35 -15.23
CA ALA A 186 15.41 -2.82 -14.00
C ALA A 186 15.62 -1.30 -13.93
N ASP A 187 14.58 -0.56 -13.56
CA ASP A 187 14.66 0.86 -13.29
C ASP A 187 14.85 1.10 -11.79
N THR A 188 15.76 2.00 -11.42
CA THR A 188 16.03 2.33 -10.01
C THR A 188 15.79 3.81 -9.76
N ARG A 189 14.77 4.10 -8.95
CA ARG A 189 14.43 5.46 -8.51
C ARG A 189 14.86 5.69 -7.07
N TYR A 190 15.63 6.75 -6.85
CA TYR A 190 15.99 7.22 -5.52
C TYR A 190 15.13 8.42 -5.17
N LEU A 191 14.37 8.30 -4.07
CA LEU A 191 13.60 9.43 -3.57
C LEU A 191 14.52 10.42 -2.84
N PRO A 192 14.13 11.70 -2.71
CA PRO A 192 14.87 12.65 -1.91
C PRO A 192 14.91 12.22 -0.44
N TRP A 193 15.90 12.73 0.29
CA TRP A 193 15.96 12.56 1.74
C TRP A 193 14.81 13.29 2.41
N TRP A 194 14.08 12.58 3.27
CA TRP A 194 13.00 13.15 4.06
C TRP A 194 13.39 13.14 5.52
N LYS A 195 13.22 14.30 6.18
CA LYS A 195 13.36 14.39 7.63
C LYS A 195 12.26 13.56 8.28
N VAL A 196 12.64 12.83 9.29
CA VAL A 196 11.73 12.06 10.13
C VAL A 196 11.49 12.91 11.36
N GLU A 197 10.24 13.28 11.62
CA GLU A 197 9.95 13.87 12.93
C GLU A 197 10.05 12.73 13.94
N ALA A 198 10.82 12.94 15.00
CA ALA A 198 10.77 12.05 16.14
C ALA A 198 9.32 12.01 16.60
N ASP A 199 8.70 10.83 16.62
CA ASP A 199 7.34 10.68 17.09
C ASP A 199 7.26 11.29 18.49
N SER A 200 6.47 12.35 18.64
CA SER A 200 6.01 12.87 19.92
C SER A 200 4.93 11.97 20.54
N HIS A 201 4.92 10.68 20.19
CA HIS A 201 4.18 9.66 20.91
C HIS A 201 4.95 9.31 22.18
N GLY A 202 4.89 10.23 23.13
CA GLY A 202 5.11 9.95 24.54
C GLY A 202 3.95 9.12 25.09
N ASN A 203 4.33 8.10 25.88
CA ASN A 203 3.54 7.27 26.79
C ASN A 203 2.40 6.42 26.21
#